data_AF-A0A7C1ZB45-F1
#
_entry.id   AF-A0A7C1ZB45-F1
#
_cell.length_a   1.000
_cell.length_b   1.000
_cell.length_c   1.000
_cell.angle_alpha   90.00
_cell.angle_beta   90.00
_cell.angle_gamma   90.00
#
_symmetry.space_group_name_H-M   'P 1'
#
loop_
_entity.id
_entity.type
_entity.pdbx_description
1 polymer ?
#
loop_
_entity_poly.entity_id
_entity_poly.type
_entity_poly.pdbx_seq_one_letter_code
_entity_poly.pdbx_strand_id
1 'polypeptide(L)' 'MTTRSDIERWLLRAEPKHTHMIVVVDSFSYEDYPIFVSHDEDVREVAQKYNEKSMQRIMEVYNLGMDIEAQLNERRAFNY' A
#
# COMPACT_ATOMS: atom_id res chain seq x y z
N MET A 1 -14.91 -1.22 -3.73
CA MET A 1 -13.93 -2.28 -4.06
C MET A 1 -12.95 -1.66 -5.02
N THR A 2 -11.70 -1.54 -4.60
CA THR A 2 -10.64 -0.93 -5.42
C THR A 2 -10.25 -1.86 -6.56
N THR A 3 -10.09 -1.31 -7.75
CA THR A 3 -9.67 -2.05 -8.94
C THR A 3 -8.16 -1.96 -9.14
N ARG A 4 -7.61 -2.84 -9.97
CA ARG A 4 -6.20 -2.76 -10.41
C ARG A 4 -5.84 -1.36 -10.95
N SER A 5 -6.72 -0.76 -11.75
CA SER A 5 -6.49 0.56 -12.34
C SER A 5 -6.48 1.70 -11.30
N ASP A 6 -7.18 1.53 -10.18
CA ASP A 6 -7.12 2.49 -9.06
C ASP A 6 -5.76 2.40 -8.35
N ILE A 7 -5.27 1.18 -8.12
CA ILE A 7 -3.95 0.92 -7.53
C ILE A 7 -2.84 1.47 -8.45
N GLU A 8 -2.91 1.20 -9.76
CA GLU A 8 -1.99 1.76 -10.76
C GLU A 8 -1.97 3.29 -10.71
N ARG A 9 -3.14 3.93 -10.61
CA ARG A 9 -3.24 5.39 -10.49
C ARG A 9 -2.58 5.90 -9.21
N TRP A 10 -2.67 5.16 -8.10
CA TRP A 10 -1.99 5.53 -6.86
C TRP A 10 -0.48 5.36 -6.96
N LEU A 11 0.00 4.27 -7.56
CA LEU A 11 1.42 4.03 -7.80
C LEU A 11 2.05 5.16 -8.64
N LEU A 12 1.34 5.68 -9.64
CA LEU A 12 1.77 6.83 -10.44
C LEU A 12 1.90 8.14 -9.65
N ARG A 13 1.28 8.24 -8.47
CA ARG A 13 1.39 9.41 -7.57
C ARG A 13 2.58 9.31 -6.61
N ALA A 14 3.31 8.20 -6.62
CA ALA A 14 4.49 8.06 -5.79
C ALA A 14 5.56 9.08 -6.19
N GLU A 15 6.09 9.79 -5.19
CA GLU A 15 7.24 10.68 -5.34
C GLU A 15 8.55 9.90 -5.19
N PRO A 16 9.69 10.42 -5.70
CA PRO A 16 11.00 9.77 -5.58
C PRO A 16 11.44 9.46 -4.15
N LYS A 17 10.86 10.13 -3.16
CA LYS A 17 11.14 9.91 -1.73
C LYS A 17 10.41 8.70 -1.15
N HIS A 18 9.49 8.07 -1.87
CA HIS A 18 8.75 6.91 -1.38
C HIS A 18 9.45 5.61 -1.74
N THR A 19 9.43 4.65 -0.83
CA THR A 19 9.96 3.30 -1.00
C THR A 19 8.86 2.28 -1.22
N HIS A 20 7.71 2.48 -0.57
CA HIS A 20 6.58 1.57 -0.61
C HIS A 20 5.25 2.31 -0.72
N MET A 21 4.24 1.61 -1.21
CA MET A 21 2.84 2.00 -1.12
C MET A 21 2.05 0.87 -0.46
N ILE A 22 1.41 1.18 0.66
CA ILE A 22 0.55 0.26 1.42
C ILE A 22 -0.89 0.59 1.06
N VAL A 23 -1.66 -0.42 0.65
CA VAL A 23 -3.12 -0.29 0.49
C VAL A 23 -3.78 -0.67 1.81
N VAL A 24 -4.55 0.25 2.38
CA VAL A 24 -5.27 0.07 3.64
C VAL A 24 -6.76 0.17 3.38
N VAL A 25 -7.55 -0.69 4.03
CA VAL A 25 -9.02 -0.56 4.05
C VAL A 25 -9.47 -0.01 5.40
N ASP A 26 -10.38 0.96 5.36
CA ASP A 26 -11.10 1.43 6.54
C ASP A 26 -12.36 0.59 6.78
N SER A 27 -12.59 0.14 8.01
CA SER A 27 -13.74 -0.69 8.38
C SER A 27 -15.06 0.07 8.54
N PHE A 28 -15.02 1.41 8.60
CA PHE A 28 -16.20 2.26 8.70
C PHE A 28 -16.73 2.63 7.32
N SER A 29 -15.87 3.11 6.41
CA SER A 29 -16.26 3.45 5.04
C SER A 29 -16.18 2.27 4.06
N TYR A 30 -15.44 1.22 4.38
CA TYR A 30 -15.10 0.11 3.46
C TYR A 30 -14.40 0.58 2.18
N GLU A 31 -13.70 1.71 2.26
CA GLU A 31 -12.91 2.28 1.18
C GLU A 31 -11.43 1.97 1.37
N ASP A 32 -10.78 1.55 0.29
CA ASP A 32 -9.33 1.37 0.30
C ASP A 32 -8.63 2.68 -0.08
N TYR A 33 -7.46 2.92 0.50
CA TYR A 33 -6.65 4.11 0.24
C TYR A 33 -5.15 3.81 0.33
N PRO A 34 -4.31 4.56 -0.41
CA PRO A 34 -2.88 4.37 -0.40
C PRO A 34 -2.22 5.13 0.75
N ILE A 35 -1.25 4.49 1.40
CA ILE A 35 -0.29 5.10 2.31
C ILE A 35 1.09 4.95 1.70
N PHE A 36 1.79 6.05 1.49
CA PHE A 36 3.17 6.03 1.01
C PHE A 36 4.13 6.01 2.18
N VAL A 37 5.19 5.21 2.06
CA VAL A 37 6.27 5.11 3.05
C VAL A 37 7.50 5.77 2.49
N SER A 38 8.11 6.67 3.26
CA SER A 38 9.31 7.40 2.86
C SER A 38 10.60 6.61 3.12
N HIS A 39 11.74 7.05 2.58
CA HIS A 39 13.04 6.37 2.78
C HIS A 39 13.54 6.41 4.24
N ASP A 40 13.05 7.35 5.04
CA ASP A 40 13.34 7.52 6.46
C ASP A 40 12.38 6.76 7.39
N GLU A 41 11.40 6.05 6.81
CA GLU A 41 10.40 5.26 7.55
C GLU A 41 10.61 3.75 7.32
N ASP A 42 10.34 2.96 8.36
CA ASP A 42 10.28 1.50 8.24
C ASP A 42 8.85 1.08 7.81
N VAL A 43 8.73 0.40 6.67
CA VAL A 43 7.44 -0.04 6.11
C VAL A 43 6.70 -1.00 7.04
N ARG A 44 7.40 -1.82 7.83
CA ARG A 44 6.77 -2.74 8.79
C ARG A 44 6.22 -1.97 9.97
N GLU A 45 6.95 -0.96 10.46
CA GLU A 45 6.43 -0.07 11.52
C GLU A 45 5.21 0.71 11.04
N VAL A 46 5.24 1.25 9.81
CA VAL A 46 4.09 1.93 9.24
C VAL A 46 2.91 0.96 9.10
N ALA A 47 3.12 -0.21 8.49
CA ALA A 47 2.07 -1.21 8.35
C ALA A 47 1.48 -1.64 9.70
N GLN A 48 2.32 -1.80 10.72
CA GLN A 48 1.87 -2.13 12.08
C GLN A 48 0.99 -1.03 12.67
N LYS A 49 1.33 0.26 12.52
CA LYS A 49 0.51 1.39 12.99
C LYS A 49 -0.92 1.37 12.41
N TYR A 50 -1.08 0.93 11.17
CA TYR A 50 -2.38 0.81 10.51
C TYR A 50 -3.09 -0.51 10.81
N ASN A 51 -2.36 -1.56 11.20
CA ASN A 51 -2.93 -2.84 11.60
C ASN A 51 -3.35 -2.89 13.09
N GLU A 52 -2.70 -2.10 13.95
CA GLU A 52 -3.03 -1.99 15.38
C GLU A 52 -4.31 -1.19 15.64
N LYS A 53 -4.70 -0.33 14.71
CA LYS A 53 -5.98 0.40 14.80
C LYS A 53 -7.11 -0.58 14.52
N SER A 54 -7.98 -0.77 15.51
CA SER A 54 -9.15 -1.68 15.45
C SER A 54 -10.09 -1.48 14.25
N MET A 55 -9.96 -0.37 13.52
CA MET A 55 -10.82 0.00 12.41
C MET A 55 -10.13 -0.02 11.04
N GLN A 56 -8.90 -0.50 10.94
CA GLN A 56 -8.13 -0.49 9.69
C GLN A 56 -7.46 -1.84 9.44
N ARG A 57 -7.24 -2.18 8.18
CA ARG A 57 -6.56 -3.43 7.80
C ARG A 57 -5.68 -3.20 6.58
N ILE A 58 -4.48 -3.78 6.61
CA ILE A 58 -3.59 -3.82 5.44
C ILE A 58 -4.15 -4.80 4.41
N MET A 59 -4.33 -4.30 3.19
CA MET A 59 -4.81 -5.11 2.07
C MET A 59 -3.65 -5.62 1.24
N GLU A 60 -2.71 -4.75 0.88
CA GLU A 60 -1.56 -5.02 0.00
C GLU A 60 -0.39 -4.08 0.34
N VAL A 61 0.83 -4.49 0.00
CA VAL A 61 2.07 -3.69 0.13
C VAL A 61 2.88 -3.84 -1.14
N TYR A 62 3.12 -2.72 -1.82
CA TYR A 62 3.90 -2.62 -3.03
C TYR A 62 5.26 -2.00 -2.73
N ASN A 63 6.33 -2.64 -3.19
CA ASN A 63 7.69 -2.10 -3.15
C ASN A 63 7.99 -1.38 -4.47
N LEU A 64 8.30 -0.08 -4.39
CA LEU A 64 8.53 0.79 -5.55
C LEU A 64 9.90 0.57 -6.21
N GLY A 65 10.82 -0.13 -5.54
CA GLY A 65 12.11 -0.56 -6.09
C GLY A 65 12.07 -1.92 -6.80
N MET A 66 10.92 -2.60 -6.82
CA MET A 66 10.71 -3.89 -7.48
C MET A 66 9.86 -3.71 -8.76
N ASP A 67 9.78 -4.77 -9.58
CA ASP A 67 8.90 -4.78 -10.75
C ASP A 67 7.43 -4.65 -10.32
N ILE A 68 6.84 -3.49 -10.61
CA ILE A 68 5.45 -3.17 -10.25
C ILE A 68 4.44 -4.00 -11.03
N GLU A 69 4.71 -4.30 -12.29
CA GLU A 69 3.78 -5.07 -13.12
C GLU A 69 3.70 -6.53 -12.63
N ALA A 70 4.84 -7.10 -12.23
CA ALA A 70 4.87 -8.41 -11.59
C ALA A 70 4.02 -8.43 -10.31
N GLN A 71 4.15 -7.40 -9.47
CA GLN A 71 3.39 -7.27 -8.22
C GLN A 71 1.89 -7.11 -8.45
N LEU A 72 1.48 -6.29 -9.44
CA LEU A 72 0.07 -6.09 -9.80
C LEU A 72 -0.61 -7.34 -10.37
N ASN A 73 0.17 -8.32 -10.84
CA ASN A 73 -0.33 -9.61 -11.30
C ASN A 73 -0.44 -10.65 -10.18
N GLU A 74 0.04 -10.35 -8.98
CA GLU A 74 -0.17 -11.18 -7.79
C GLU A 74 -1.63 -11.10 -7.33
N ARG A 75 -2.09 -12.12 -6.60
CA ARG A 75 -3.42 -12.08 -5.98
C ARG A 75 -3.53 -10.94 -4.95
N ARG A 76 -2.45 -10.73 -4.19
CA ARG A 76 -2.22 -9.63 -3.24
C ARG A 76 -0.72 -9.51 -3.01
N ALA A 77 -0.14 -8.34 -3.23
CA ALA A 77 1.26 -8.07 -2.95
C ALA A 77 1.48 -7.83 -1.45
N PHE A 78 2.55 -8.37 -0.88
CA PHE A 78 2.98 -8.12 0.51
C PHE A 78 4.50 -7.93 0.58
N ASN A 79 5.02 -7.06 -0.29
CA ASN A 79 6.45 -6.80 -0.42
C ASN A 79 6.87 -5.68 0.55
N TYR A 80 7.29 -6.09 1.75
CA TYR A 80 7.88 -5.23 2.80
C TYR A 80 9.39 -5.06 2.63
#